data_AF-A0A812RA74-F1
#
_entry.id   AF-A0A812RA74-F1
#
_cell.length_a   1.000
_cell.length_b   1.000
_cell.length_c   1.000
_cell.angle_alpha   90.00
_cell.angle_beta   90.00
_cell.angle_gamma   90.00
#
_symmetry.space_group_name_H-M   'P 1'
#
loop_
_entity.id
_entity.type
_entity.pdbx_description
1 polymer ?
#
loop_
_entity_poly.entity_id
_entity_poly.type
_entity_poly.pdbx_seq_one_letter_code
_entity_poly.pdbx_strand_id
1 'polypeptide(L)'
;MCFFADACERWLAVQAAVWETLPELCSFSAMRALHFVTPAIVVSDATQTMATLQEVDSLWTKAATWSWLVLSRIAILLFGLDALMLKCRENQPWSEGRISLYKFWMMGIFVKQILGIVQLGMFVRERLFIFVFAGEDSQMQAKEVARKEVWNALLAMKIYQTFGLWKSVAIMLSFDDTDFQKLVFNEKARSGAEEKVASVFSDRFSSSASSSCSADGFCVRDRREADST
;
A
#
# COMPACT_ATOMS: atom_id res chain seq x y z
N MET A 1 -2.27 -19.91 18.31
CA MET A 1 -2.55 -19.12 17.09
C MET A 1 -3.02 -17.71 17.38
N CYS A 2 -3.69 -17.40 18.50
CA CYS A 2 -4.18 -16.03 18.79
C CYS A 2 -3.08 -14.95 18.84
N PHE A 3 -1.90 -15.26 19.39
CA PHE A 3 -0.78 -14.30 19.43
C PHE A 3 -0.34 -13.77 18.06
N PHE A 4 -0.52 -14.57 16.99
CA PHE A 4 -0.17 -14.14 15.64
C PHE A 4 -1.23 -13.21 15.05
N ALA A 5 -2.49 -13.41 15.41
CA ALA A 5 -3.59 -12.55 14.96
C ALA A 5 -3.43 -11.12 15.48
N ASP A 6 -3.19 -10.95 16.79
CA ASP A 6 -3.02 -9.63 17.41
C ASP A 6 -1.80 -8.89 16.85
N ALA A 7 -0.70 -9.60 16.59
CA ALA A 7 0.47 -9.01 15.97
C ALA A 7 0.17 -8.55 14.54
N CYS A 8 -0.52 -9.38 13.76
CA CYS A 8 -0.89 -9.06 12.38
C CYS A 8 -1.79 -7.82 12.32
N GLU A 9 -2.81 -7.72 13.19
CA GLU A 9 -3.74 -6.59 13.22
C GLU A 9 -3.00 -5.26 13.51
N ARG A 10 -2.07 -5.27 14.48
CA ARG A 10 -1.25 -4.10 14.79
C ARG A 10 -0.40 -3.65 13.60
N TRP A 11 0.25 -4.59 12.92
CA TRP A 11 1.09 -4.27 11.76
C TRP A 11 0.28 -3.84 10.55
N LEU A 12 -0.93 -4.38 10.38
CA LEU A 12 -1.87 -3.96 9.35
C LEU A 12 -2.31 -2.50 9.60
N ALA A 13 -2.62 -2.13 10.84
CA ALA A 13 -2.96 -0.75 11.19
C ALA A 13 -1.79 0.22 10.94
N VAL A 14 -0.55 -0.17 11.30
CA VAL A 14 0.65 0.63 11.03
C VAL A 14 0.86 0.79 9.52
N GLN A 15 0.70 -0.30 8.77
CA GLN A 15 0.85 -0.28 7.33
C GLN A 15 -0.20 0.61 6.66
N ALA A 16 -1.47 0.50 7.04
CA ALA A 16 -2.54 1.34 6.51
C ALA A 16 -2.25 2.82 6.82
N ALA A 17 -1.85 3.13 8.05
CA ALA A 17 -1.49 4.49 8.44
C ALA A 17 -0.33 5.05 7.59
N VAL A 18 0.71 4.26 7.33
CA VAL A 18 1.93 4.75 6.66
C VAL A 18 1.85 4.69 5.13
N TRP A 19 1.15 3.74 4.52
CA TRP A 19 1.07 3.59 3.07
C TRP A 19 -0.20 4.12 2.43
N GLU A 20 -1.28 4.28 3.20
CA GLU A 20 -2.55 4.82 2.71
C GLU A 20 -2.74 6.23 3.28
N THR A 21 -2.87 6.35 4.60
CA THR A 21 -3.19 7.63 5.24
C THR A 21 -2.08 8.66 5.09
N LEU A 22 -0.82 8.28 5.25
CA LEU A 22 0.27 9.26 5.28
C LEU A 22 0.58 9.85 3.89
N PRO A 23 0.65 9.08 2.78
CA PRO A 23 0.73 9.66 1.45
C PRO A 23 -0.49 10.53 1.12
N GLU A 24 -1.68 10.15 1.59
CA GLU A 24 -2.86 11.01 1.53
C GLU A 24 -2.63 12.31 2.30
N LEU A 25 -2.11 12.27 3.53
CA LEU A 25 -1.80 13.45 4.35
C LEU A 25 -0.68 14.33 3.77
N CYS A 26 0.40 13.74 3.23
CA CYS A 26 1.46 14.47 2.53
C CYS A 26 0.94 15.14 1.25
N SER A 27 -0.08 14.55 0.63
CA SER A 27 -0.74 15.10 -0.55
C SER A 27 -2.03 15.87 -0.22
N PHE A 28 -2.40 16.02 1.07
CA PHE A 28 -3.46 16.91 1.57
C PHE A 28 -3.00 18.37 1.44
N SER A 29 -2.68 18.78 0.23
CA SER A 29 -2.74 20.17 -0.18
C SER A 29 -4.20 20.51 -0.44
N ALA A 30 -4.61 21.76 -0.19
CA ALA A 30 -5.92 22.25 -0.64
C ALA A 30 -6.12 22.13 -2.17
N MET A 31 -5.06 21.89 -2.96
CA MET A 31 -5.20 21.46 -4.37
C MET A 31 -5.83 20.06 -4.53
N ARG A 32 -5.60 19.12 -3.60
CA ARG A 32 -6.24 17.80 -3.59
C ARG A 32 -7.69 17.86 -3.12
N ALA A 33 -8.09 18.88 -2.35
CA ALA A 33 -9.51 19.13 -2.09
C ALA A 33 -10.31 19.30 -3.41
N LEU A 34 -9.70 19.87 -4.45
CA LEU A 34 -10.32 19.97 -5.78
C LEU A 34 -10.61 18.60 -6.43
N HIS A 35 -9.91 17.54 -6.02
CA HIS A 35 -10.16 16.18 -6.49
C HIS A 35 -11.59 15.73 -6.20
N PHE A 36 -12.14 16.07 -5.02
CA PHE A 36 -13.52 15.75 -4.66
C PHE A 36 -14.57 16.44 -5.54
N VAL A 37 -14.15 17.46 -6.31
CA VAL A 37 -15.02 18.17 -7.26
C VAL A 37 -14.86 17.63 -8.69
N THR A 38 -14.00 16.62 -8.89
CA THR A 38 -13.86 15.99 -10.20
C THR A 38 -15.17 15.30 -10.57
N PRO A 39 -15.71 15.52 -11.79
CA PRO A 39 -17.00 14.97 -12.20
C PRO A 39 -17.11 13.44 -11.99
N ALA A 40 -16.02 12.71 -12.22
CA ALA A 40 -15.98 11.26 -12.03
C ALA A 40 -16.30 10.84 -10.58
N ILE A 41 -15.74 11.53 -9.60
CA ILE A 41 -15.95 11.22 -8.17
C ILE A 41 -17.33 11.69 -7.73
N VAL A 42 -17.74 12.88 -8.18
CA VAL A 42 -19.09 13.39 -7.90
C VAL A 42 -20.16 12.43 -8.42
N VAL A 43 -19.98 11.89 -9.63
CA VAL A 43 -20.90 10.90 -10.20
C VAL A 43 -20.88 9.60 -9.39
N SER A 44 -19.69 9.08 -9.05
CA SER A 44 -19.58 7.88 -8.21
C SER A 44 -20.30 8.05 -6.88
N ASP A 45 -20.01 9.12 -6.13
CA ASP A 45 -20.62 9.40 -4.83
C ASP A 45 -22.13 9.63 -4.96
N ALA A 46 -22.56 10.31 -6.02
CA ALA A 46 -23.97 10.53 -6.31
C ALA A 46 -24.71 9.21 -6.57
N THR A 47 -24.11 8.28 -7.32
CA THR A 47 -24.72 6.96 -7.57
C THR A 47 -24.79 6.10 -6.31
N GLN A 48 -23.75 6.12 -5.47
CA GLN A 48 -23.76 5.41 -4.18
C GLN A 48 -24.81 5.99 -3.24
N THR A 49 -24.85 7.32 -3.11
CA THR A 49 -25.85 8.01 -2.28
C THR A 49 -27.26 7.74 -2.80
N MET A 50 -27.45 7.73 -4.13
CA MET A 50 -28.73 7.41 -4.74
C MET A 50 -29.18 5.98 -4.42
N ALA A 51 -28.26 5.00 -4.43
CA ALA A 51 -28.57 3.63 -4.03
C ALA A 51 -29.00 3.54 -2.56
N THR A 52 -28.28 4.20 -1.64
CA THR A 52 -28.64 4.23 -0.21
C THR A 52 -29.97 4.95 0.04
N LEU A 53 -30.28 6.01 -0.72
CA LEU A 53 -31.52 6.77 -0.57
C LEU A 53 -32.75 6.06 -1.15
N GLN A 54 -32.59 4.98 -1.93
CA GLN A 54 -33.74 4.18 -2.39
C GLN A 54 -34.45 3.47 -1.23
N GLU A 55 -33.75 3.15 -0.15
CA GLU A 55 -34.31 2.43 1.00
C GLU A 55 -35.07 3.33 1.99
N VAL A 56 -34.92 4.66 1.87
CA VAL A 56 -35.51 5.62 2.81
C VAL A 56 -36.80 6.20 2.23
N ASP A 57 -37.93 6.10 2.94
CA ASP A 57 -39.22 6.60 2.43
C ASP A 57 -39.41 8.12 2.56
N SER A 58 -38.71 8.77 3.49
CA SER A 58 -38.88 10.20 3.75
C SER A 58 -38.26 11.08 2.66
N LEU A 59 -39.07 11.94 2.03
CA LEU A 59 -38.59 12.93 1.05
C LEU A 59 -37.68 13.98 1.69
N TRP A 60 -37.91 14.31 2.96
CA TRP A 60 -37.16 15.36 3.66
C TRP A 60 -35.72 14.93 3.94
N THR A 61 -35.49 13.66 4.30
CA THR A 61 -34.14 13.11 4.48
C THR A 61 -33.40 12.99 3.16
N LYS A 62 -34.08 12.66 2.06
CA LYS A 62 -33.50 12.69 0.70
C LYS A 62 -33.02 14.09 0.33
N ALA A 63 -33.89 15.09 0.46
CA ALA A 63 -33.55 16.48 0.14
C ALA A 63 -32.41 17.01 1.00
N ALA A 64 -32.42 16.72 2.31
CA ALA A 64 -31.36 17.11 3.22
C ALA A 64 -30.01 16.47 2.86
N THR A 65 -29.99 15.16 2.56
CA THR A 65 -28.76 14.43 2.18
C THR A 65 -28.19 14.96 0.86
N TRP A 66 -29.03 15.17 -0.15
CA TRP A 66 -28.61 15.77 -1.41
C TRP A 66 -28.10 17.21 -1.26
N SER A 67 -28.81 18.03 -0.48
CA SER A 67 -28.39 19.41 -0.21
C SER A 67 -27.05 19.44 0.52
N TRP A 68 -26.85 18.55 1.50
CA TRP A 68 -25.59 18.40 2.22
C TRP A 68 -24.43 17.97 1.29
N LEU A 69 -24.69 17.02 0.38
CA LEU A 69 -23.71 16.59 -0.62
C LEU A 69 -23.32 17.76 -1.53
N VAL A 70 -24.28 18.52 -2.05
CA VAL A 70 -24.01 19.68 -2.92
C VAL A 70 -23.28 20.78 -2.17
N LEU A 71 -23.74 21.15 -0.96
CA LEU A 71 -23.13 22.21 -0.15
C LEU A 71 -21.69 21.87 0.26
N SER A 72 -21.44 20.62 0.69
CA SER A 72 -20.09 20.18 1.04
C SER A 72 -19.14 20.25 -0.15
N ARG A 73 -19.59 19.89 -1.36
CA ARG A 73 -18.79 19.97 -2.59
C ARG A 73 -18.52 21.41 -3.02
N ILE A 74 -19.50 22.32 -2.90
CA ILE A 74 -19.31 23.75 -3.16
C ILE A 74 -18.29 24.34 -2.16
N ALA A 75 -18.42 24.03 -0.88
CA ALA A 75 -17.48 24.50 0.14
C ALA A 75 -16.04 24.03 -0.15
N ILE A 76 -15.86 22.73 -0.45
CA ILE A 76 -14.56 22.15 -0.82
C ILE A 76 -13.99 22.81 -2.09
N LEU A 77 -14.83 23.09 -3.09
CA LEU A 77 -14.42 23.80 -4.31
C LEU A 77 -13.91 25.21 -3.99
N LEU A 78 -14.61 25.96 -3.14
CA LEU A 78 -14.20 27.31 -2.74
C LEU A 78 -12.87 27.28 -1.98
N PHE A 79 -12.70 26.36 -1.02
CA PHE A 79 -11.44 26.22 -0.28
C PHE A 79 -10.27 25.81 -1.19
N GLY A 80 -10.49 24.88 -2.11
CA GLY A 80 -9.43 24.47 -3.03
C GLY A 80 -9.09 25.54 -4.06
N LEU A 81 -10.08 26.33 -4.51
CA LEU A 81 -9.87 27.46 -5.41
C LEU A 81 -9.10 28.60 -4.72
N ASP A 82 -9.40 28.87 -3.45
CA ASP A 82 -8.70 29.88 -2.65
C ASP A 82 -7.20 29.53 -2.48
N ALA A 83 -6.90 28.28 -2.13
CA ALA A 83 -5.53 27.81 -2.04
C ALA A 83 -4.80 27.81 -3.40
N LEU A 84 -5.51 27.53 -4.49
CA LEU A 84 -4.97 27.65 -5.84
C LEU A 84 -4.59 29.11 -6.14
N MET A 85 -5.48 30.06 -5.80
CA MET A 85 -5.22 31.49 -6.00
C MET A 85 -4.00 31.96 -5.22
N LEU A 86 -3.84 31.52 -3.97
CA LEU A 86 -2.64 31.80 -3.16
C LEU A 86 -1.37 31.29 -3.86
N LYS A 87 -1.41 30.06 -4.39
CA LYS A 87 -0.28 29.45 -5.10
C LYS A 87 0.02 30.14 -6.44
N CYS A 88 -1.01 30.61 -7.15
CA CYS A 88 -0.83 31.40 -8.37
C CYS A 88 -0.22 32.78 -8.08
N ARG A 89 -0.56 33.40 -6.94
CA ARG A 89 0.00 34.68 -6.51
C ARG A 89 1.51 34.60 -6.26
N GLU A 90 1.99 33.47 -5.75
CA GLU A 90 3.42 33.27 -5.46
C GLU A 90 4.24 33.00 -6.73
N ASN A 91 3.66 32.30 -7.71
CA ASN A 91 4.37 31.89 -8.94
C ASN A 91 4.31 32.90 -10.09
N GLN A 92 3.48 33.95 -10.00
CA GLN A 92 3.47 35.03 -10.98
C GLN A 92 3.65 36.40 -10.33
N PRO A 93 4.83 37.05 -10.49
CA PRO A 93 4.97 38.49 -10.22
C PRO A 93 4.19 39.38 -11.21
N TRP A 94 3.41 38.82 -12.14
CA TRP A 94 2.75 39.52 -13.27
C TRP A 94 1.44 40.23 -12.91
N SER A 95 1.25 40.59 -11.64
CA SER A 95 0.03 41.23 -11.13
C SER A 95 -0.03 42.75 -11.41
N GLU A 96 0.26 43.17 -12.64
CA GLU A 96 -0.01 44.55 -13.08
C GLU A 96 -1.05 44.63 -14.23
N GLY A 97 -1.69 43.52 -14.60
CA GLY A 97 -2.68 43.50 -15.69
C GLY A 97 -4.02 42.85 -15.31
N ARG A 98 -5.11 43.42 -15.84
CA ARG A 98 -6.50 42.93 -15.66
C ARG A 98 -6.61 41.40 -15.79
N ILE A 99 -7.47 40.80 -14.97
CA ILE A 99 -7.79 39.37 -15.00
C ILE A 99 -8.50 39.07 -16.34
N SER A 100 -7.76 38.48 -17.29
CA SER A 100 -8.31 38.02 -18.56
C SER A 100 -8.86 36.61 -18.41
N LEU A 101 -9.99 36.31 -19.05
CA LEU A 101 -10.58 34.96 -19.14
C LEU A 101 -9.55 33.91 -19.62
N TYR A 102 -8.62 34.31 -20.48
CA TYR A 102 -7.54 33.44 -20.95
C TYR A 102 -6.63 32.96 -19.80
N LYS A 103 -6.30 33.82 -18.83
CA LYS A 103 -5.48 33.44 -17.66
C LYS A 103 -6.22 32.43 -16.78
N PHE A 104 -7.52 32.62 -16.58
CA PHE A 104 -8.36 31.70 -15.82
C PHE A 104 -8.45 30.32 -16.49
N TRP A 105 -8.61 30.29 -17.82
CA TRP A 105 -8.61 29.05 -18.59
C TRP A 105 -7.28 28.28 -18.49
N MET A 106 -6.15 28.97 -18.66
CA MET A 106 -4.81 28.37 -18.52
C MET A 106 -4.57 27.84 -17.11
N MET A 107 -5.02 28.56 -16.08
CA MET A 107 -4.99 28.10 -14.70
C MET A 107 -5.81 26.81 -14.53
N GLY A 108 -7.02 26.73 -15.09
CA GLY A 108 -7.84 25.52 -15.07
C GLY A 108 -7.15 24.31 -15.71
N ILE A 109 -6.47 24.49 -16.85
CA ILE A 109 -5.67 23.44 -17.49
C ILE A 109 -4.54 22.97 -16.57
N PHE A 110 -3.83 23.92 -15.93
CA PHE A 110 -2.75 23.60 -15.00
C PHE A 110 -3.23 22.80 -13.79
N VAL A 111 -4.38 23.16 -13.20
CA VAL A 111 -4.98 22.37 -12.11
C VAL A 111 -5.28 20.95 -12.60
N LYS A 112 -5.90 20.81 -13.77
CA LYS A 112 -6.22 19.50 -14.34
C LYS A 112 -4.97 18.64 -14.52
N GLN A 113 -3.85 19.24 -14.94
CA GLN A 113 -2.56 18.56 -15.09
C GLN A 113 -2.02 18.09 -13.73
N ILE A 114 -2.00 18.96 -12.71
CA ILE A 114 -1.55 18.59 -11.36
C ILE A 114 -2.40 17.45 -10.78
N LEU A 115 -3.73 17.55 -10.90
CA LEU A 115 -4.65 16.50 -10.43
C LEU A 115 -4.38 15.16 -11.12
N GLY A 116 -4.10 15.18 -12.43
CA GLY A 116 -3.76 13.98 -13.18
C GLY A 116 -2.45 13.32 -12.73
N ILE A 117 -1.42 14.11 -12.41
CA ILE A 117 -0.12 13.58 -11.97
C ILE A 117 -0.24 12.88 -10.61
N VAL A 118 -0.99 13.47 -9.67
CA VAL A 118 -1.11 12.93 -8.31
C VAL A 118 -1.84 11.58 -8.28
N GLN A 119 -2.85 11.39 -9.14
CA GLN A 119 -3.60 10.12 -9.21
C GLN A 119 -2.77 8.95 -9.76
N LEU A 120 -1.81 9.23 -10.65
CA LEU A 120 -1.07 8.19 -11.35
C LEU A 120 -0.29 7.28 -10.39
N GLY A 121 0.33 7.85 -9.35
CA GLY A 121 1.14 7.09 -8.40
C GLY A 121 0.35 6.03 -7.62
N MET A 122 -0.84 6.38 -7.11
CA MET A 122 -1.68 5.42 -6.37
C MET A 122 -2.23 4.33 -7.30
N PHE A 123 -2.65 4.71 -8.51
CA PHE A 123 -3.23 3.78 -9.48
C PHE A 123 -2.20 2.77 -10.01
N VAL A 124 -0.96 3.20 -10.27
CA VAL A 124 0.11 2.30 -10.70
C VAL A 124 0.42 1.27 -9.62
N ARG A 125 0.47 1.70 -8.35
CA ARG A 125 0.67 0.80 -7.21
C ARG A 125 -0.45 -0.24 -7.10
N GLU A 126 -1.71 0.18 -7.18
CA GLU A 126 -2.86 -0.74 -7.10
C GLU A 126 -2.84 -1.77 -8.25
N ARG A 127 -2.52 -1.33 -9.46
CA ARG A 127 -2.40 -2.22 -10.62
C ARG A 127 -1.26 -3.23 -10.48
N LEU A 128 -0.13 -2.85 -9.90
CA LEU A 128 0.96 -3.77 -9.59
C LEU A 128 0.54 -4.83 -8.56
N PHE A 129 -0.22 -4.43 -7.54
CA PHE A 129 -0.76 -5.38 -6.58
C PHE A 129 -1.76 -6.35 -7.22
N ILE A 130 -2.67 -5.86 -8.08
CA ILE A 130 -3.59 -6.73 -8.84
C ILE A 130 -2.79 -7.73 -9.70
N PHE A 131 -1.79 -7.25 -10.44
CA PHE A 131 -0.97 -8.10 -11.29
C PHE A 131 -0.24 -9.20 -10.51
N VAL A 132 0.33 -8.90 -9.35
CA VAL A 132 1.09 -9.88 -8.55
C VAL A 132 0.18 -10.85 -7.80
N PHE A 133 -0.93 -10.39 -7.24
CA PHE A 133 -1.77 -11.21 -6.36
C PHE A 133 -2.95 -11.89 -7.05
N ALA A 134 -3.53 -11.30 -8.10
CA ALA A 134 -4.65 -11.88 -8.84
C ALA A 134 -4.20 -12.87 -9.94
N GLY A 135 -2.91 -12.85 -10.32
CA GLY A 135 -2.38 -13.74 -11.37
C GLY A 135 -3.00 -13.46 -12.74
N GLU A 136 -3.35 -14.53 -13.47
CA GLU A 136 -3.86 -14.46 -14.85
C GLU A 136 -5.24 -13.77 -14.94
N ASP A 137 -6.09 -13.95 -13.93
CA ASP A 137 -7.51 -13.57 -14.00
C ASP A 137 -7.76 -12.06 -13.79
N SER A 138 -6.75 -11.26 -13.41
CA SER A 138 -6.81 -9.81 -13.19
C SER A 138 -7.88 -9.30 -12.20
N GLN A 139 -8.65 -10.19 -11.58
CA GLN A 139 -9.67 -9.88 -10.58
C GLN A 139 -9.26 -10.44 -9.22
N MET A 140 -9.18 -9.55 -8.23
CA MET A 140 -8.72 -9.93 -6.88
C MET A 140 -9.88 -10.55 -6.08
N GLN A 141 -9.77 -11.82 -5.73
CA GLN A 141 -10.73 -12.52 -4.87
C GLN A 141 -10.53 -12.11 -3.40
N ALA A 142 -11.56 -12.25 -2.54
CA ALA A 142 -11.45 -11.90 -1.12
C ALA A 142 -10.28 -12.61 -0.40
N LYS A 143 -9.94 -13.84 -0.80
CA LYS A 143 -8.79 -14.59 -0.26
C LYS A 143 -7.45 -13.98 -0.69
N GLU A 144 -7.37 -13.40 -1.89
CA GLU A 144 -6.18 -12.76 -2.43
C GLU A 144 -5.99 -11.37 -1.83
N VAL A 145 -7.08 -10.64 -1.58
CA VAL A 145 -7.06 -9.39 -0.79
C VAL A 145 -6.48 -9.66 0.60
N ALA A 146 -6.97 -10.68 1.30
CA ALA A 146 -6.43 -11.06 2.62
C ALA A 146 -4.94 -11.45 2.54
N ARG A 147 -4.52 -12.13 1.47
CA ARG A 147 -3.10 -12.47 1.25
C ARG A 147 -2.24 -11.21 1.03
N LYS A 148 -2.73 -10.25 0.25
CA LYS A 148 -2.09 -8.95 0.03
C LYS A 148 -1.89 -8.20 1.34
N GLU A 149 -2.92 -8.13 2.17
CA GLU A 149 -2.88 -7.45 3.47
C GLU A 149 -1.90 -8.11 4.44
N VAL A 150 -1.92 -9.45 4.54
CA VAL A 150 -0.98 -10.20 5.38
C VAL A 150 0.45 -10.00 4.87
N TRP A 151 0.68 -10.01 3.56
CA TRP A 151 2.00 -9.76 2.98
C TRP A 151 2.50 -8.35 3.31
N ASN A 152 1.64 -7.34 3.17
CA ASN A 152 1.95 -5.94 3.51
C ASN A 152 2.30 -5.78 5.01
N ALA A 153 1.52 -6.41 5.90
CA ALA A 153 1.77 -6.39 7.33
C ALA A 153 3.12 -7.06 7.69
N LEU A 154 3.43 -8.20 7.08
CA LEU A 154 4.71 -8.90 7.28
C LEU A 154 5.90 -8.09 6.75
N LEU A 155 5.75 -7.45 5.58
CA LEU A 155 6.78 -6.57 5.03
C LEU A 155 7.04 -5.41 5.99
N ALA A 156 5.99 -4.76 6.49
CA ALA A 156 6.11 -3.65 7.43
C ALA A 156 6.82 -4.09 8.74
N MET A 157 6.42 -5.24 9.29
CA MET A 157 7.07 -5.84 10.45
C MET A 157 8.56 -6.11 10.20
N LYS A 158 8.91 -6.63 9.02
CA LYS A 158 10.31 -6.96 8.68
C LYS A 158 11.19 -5.72 8.52
N ILE A 159 10.67 -4.66 7.89
CA ILE A 159 11.37 -3.37 7.77
C ILE A 159 11.62 -2.79 9.17
N TYR A 160 10.60 -2.80 10.04
CA TYR A 160 10.74 -2.32 11.42
C TYR A 160 11.80 -3.09 12.21
N GLN A 161 11.77 -4.43 12.18
CA GLN A 161 12.73 -5.27 12.88
C GLN A 161 14.17 -5.06 12.41
N THR A 162 14.36 -4.75 11.13
CA THR A 162 15.69 -4.64 10.52
C THR A 162 16.32 -3.27 10.75
N PHE A 163 15.55 -2.18 10.64
CA PHE A 163 16.08 -0.82 10.63
C PHE A 163 15.75 0.00 11.89
N GLY A 164 14.83 -0.46 12.73
CA GLY A 164 14.31 0.28 13.89
C GLY A 164 13.33 1.39 13.50
N LEU A 165 12.65 2.00 14.49
CA LEU A 165 11.47 2.86 14.29
C LEU A 165 11.66 4.01 13.29
N TRP A 166 12.65 4.88 13.50
CA TRP A 166 12.78 6.09 12.68
C TRP A 166 13.21 5.79 11.24
N LYS A 167 14.15 4.86 11.08
CA LYS A 167 14.60 4.43 9.75
C LYS A 167 13.53 3.63 9.04
N SER A 168 12.77 2.80 9.75
CA SER A 168 11.67 2.05 9.15
C SER A 168 10.57 2.97 8.64
N VAL A 169 10.22 4.03 9.38
CA VAL A 169 9.25 5.02 8.91
C VAL A 169 9.77 5.69 7.64
N ALA A 170 11.03 6.15 7.63
CA ALA A 170 11.62 6.76 6.43
C ALA A 170 11.61 5.81 5.22
N ILE A 171 11.97 4.54 5.41
CA ILE A 171 11.98 3.52 4.36
C ILE A 171 10.56 3.21 3.88
N MET A 172 9.59 3.07 4.79
CA MET A 172 8.20 2.84 4.43
C MET A 172 7.61 4.01 3.64
N LEU A 173 8.00 5.25 3.96
CA LEU A 173 7.58 6.45 3.26
C LEU A 173 8.22 6.58 1.87
N SER A 174 9.47 6.16 1.72
CA SER A 174 10.15 6.13 0.43
C SER A 174 9.83 4.89 -0.39
N PHE A 175 9.04 3.94 0.13
CA PHE A 175 8.77 2.67 -0.53
C PHE A 175 7.89 2.90 -1.78
N ASP A 176 8.50 2.72 -2.95
CA ASP A 176 7.88 2.92 -4.25
C ASP A 176 7.62 1.60 -4.99
N ASP A 177 7.03 1.69 -6.17
CA ASP A 177 6.78 0.57 -7.06
C ASP A 177 8.07 -0.09 -7.56
N THR A 178 9.17 0.67 -7.67
CA THR A 178 10.47 0.15 -8.09
C THR A 178 11.08 -0.75 -7.02
N ASP A 179 10.96 -0.39 -5.75
CA ASP A 179 11.39 -1.20 -4.62
C ASP A 179 10.55 -2.46 -4.47
N PHE A 180 9.23 -2.35 -4.69
CA PHE A 180 8.35 -3.51 -4.77
C PHE A 180 8.79 -4.48 -5.89
N GLN A 181 9.05 -3.97 -7.10
CA GLN A 181 9.53 -4.79 -8.21
C GLN A 181 10.86 -5.47 -7.89
N LYS A 182 11.82 -4.76 -7.26
CA LYS A 182 13.09 -5.37 -6.83
C LYS A 182 12.90 -6.48 -5.80
N LEU A 183 11.94 -6.34 -4.89
CA LEU A 183 11.62 -7.38 -3.90
C LEU A 183 11.02 -8.63 -4.56
N VAL A 184 10.14 -8.45 -5.55
CA VAL A 184 9.48 -9.56 -6.26
C VAL A 184 10.45 -10.26 -7.23
N PHE A 185 11.27 -9.52 -7.98
CA PHE A 185 12.15 -10.09 -9.01
C PHE A 185 13.49 -10.62 -8.51
N ASN A 186 13.83 -10.47 -7.23
CA ASN A 186 15.11 -10.94 -6.68
C ASN A 186 15.20 -12.46 -6.46
N GLU A 187 14.33 -13.26 -7.07
CA GLU A 187 14.43 -14.73 -7.06
C GLU A 187 15.77 -15.24 -7.61
N LYS A 188 16.40 -14.51 -8.55
CA LYS A 188 17.73 -14.86 -9.11
C LYS A 188 18.88 -14.71 -8.11
N ALA A 189 18.77 -13.80 -7.13
CA ALA A 189 19.76 -13.73 -6.05
C ALA A 189 19.58 -14.90 -5.07
N ARG A 190 18.34 -15.39 -4.96
CA ARG A 190 17.96 -16.47 -4.07
C ARG A 190 18.42 -17.83 -4.58
N SER A 191 18.38 -18.08 -5.89
CA SER A 191 18.96 -19.30 -6.47
C SER A 191 20.46 -19.40 -6.20
N GLY A 192 21.22 -18.29 -6.28
CA GLY A 192 22.64 -18.27 -5.93
C GLY A 192 22.93 -18.40 -4.43
N ALA A 193 22.02 -17.92 -3.57
CA ALA A 193 22.14 -18.10 -2.12
C ALA A 193 21.77 -19.53 -1.69
N GLU A 194 20.72 -20.11 -2.26
CA GLU A 194 20.30 -21.50 -2.03
C GLU A 194 21.32 -22.47 -2.60
N GLU A 195 21.94 -22.19 -3.75
CA GLU A 195 23.06 -22.95 -4.30
C GLU A 195 24.29 -22.88 -3.38
N LYS A 196 24.64 -21.72 -2.83
CA LYS A 196 25.72 -21.59 -1.85
C LYS A 196 25.43 -22.29 -0.53
N VAL A 197 24.18 -22.27 -0.07
CA VAL A 197 23.77 -23.01 1.14
C VAL A 197 23.80 -24.51 0.88
N ALA A 198 23.34 -24.96 -0.28
CA ALA A 198 23.39 -26.36 -0.69
C ALA A 198 24.84 -26.85 -0.87
N SER A 199 25.72 -26.05 -1.44
CA SER A 199 27.14 -26.40 -1.60
C SER A 199 27.87 -26.49 -0.25
N VAL A 200 27.64 -25.54 0.66
CA VAL A 200 28.20 -25.57 2.02
C VAL A 200 27.68 -26.77 2.82
N PHE A 201 26.41 -27.15 2.63
CA PHE A 201 25.85 -28.34 3.27
C PHE A 201 26.44 -29.63 2.69
N SER A 202 26.62 -29.70 1.36
CA SER A 202 27.27 -30.81 0.67
C SER A 202 28.72 -31.00 1.14
N ASP A 203 29.52 -29.93 1.21
CA ASP A 203 30.91 -30.00 1.67
C ASP A 203 31.03 -30.52 3.11
N ARG A 204 30.13 -30.11 4.02
CA ARG A 204 30.11 -30.63 5.39
C ARG A 204 29.76 -32.11 5.47
N PHE A 205 28.88 -32.60 4.61
CA PHE A 205 28.48 -34.01 4.59
C PHE A 205 29.57 -34.90 3.99
N SER A 206 30.26 -34.43 2.94
CA SER A 206 31.42 -35.13 2.36
C SER A 206 32.59 -35.22 3.33
N SER A 207 32.82 -34.17 4.14
CA SER A 207 33.90 -34.17 5.12
C SER A 207 33.64 -35.12 6.30
N SER A 208 32.38 -35.35 6.68
CA SER A 208 32.01 -36.26 7.80
C SER A 208 32.00 -37.74 7.41
N ALA A 209 31.77 -38.09 6.14
CA ALA A 209 31.90 -39.47 5.66
C ALA A 209 33.34 -39.99 5.66
N SER A 210 34.35 -39.11 5.60
CA SER A 210 35.77 -39.49 5.63
C SER A 210 36.35 -39.71 7.03
N SER A 211 35.61 -39.38 8.10
CA SER A 211 36.09 -39.43 9.49
C SER A 211 35.63 -40.67 10.28
N SER A 212 34.80 -41.56 9.72
CA SER A 212 34.22 -42.70 10.47
C SER A 212 34.81 -44.07 10.15
N CYS A 213 35.86 -44.16 9.33
CA CYS A 213 36.66 -45.38 9.18
C CYS A 213 37.95 -45.33 10.01
N SER A 214 37.83 -45.04 11.31
CA SER A 214 38.79 -45.54 12.31
C SER A 214 38.03 -46.54 13.16
N ALA A 215 38.24 -47.82 12.84
CA ALA A 215 37.69 -48.96 13.52
C ALA A 215 38.27 -49.03 14.94
N ASP A 216 37.46 -48.68 15.94
CA ASP A 216 37.68 -49.17 17.30
C ASP A 216 36.38 -49.78 17.82
N GLY A 217 36.50 -51.06 18.17
CA GLY A 217 35.40 -51.96 18.47
C GLY A 217 34.59 -51.52 19.68
N PHE A 218 33.26 -51.49 19.51
CA PHE A 218 32.34 -51.35 20.62
C PHE A 218 31.43 -52.58 20.68
N CYS A 219 31.64 -53.35 21.75
CA CYS A 219 30.90 -54.56 22.11
C CYS A 219 29.39 -54.32 22.17
N VAL A 220 28.67 -55.20 21.49
CA VAL A 220 27.24 -55.48 21.68
C VAL A 220 26.99 -55.82 23.15
N ARG A 221 26.18 -55.02 23.85
CA ARG A 221 25.58 -55.41 25.13
C ARG A 221 24.07 -55.50 24.95
N ASP A 222 23.66 -56.74 24.73
CA ASP A 222 22.29 -57.23 24.72
C ASP A 222 21.58 -56.82 26.02
N ARG A 223 20.40 -56.20 25.91
CA ARG A 223 19.51 -55.92 27.04
C ARG A 223 18.09 -56.34 26.66
N ARG A 224 17.87 -57.66 26.70
CA ARG A 224 16.57 -58.25 27.03
C ARG A 224 16.39 -58.18 28.55
N GLU A 225 15.13 -58.28 28.99
CA GLU A 225 14.59 -58.10 30.36
C GLU A 225 14.10 -56.69 30.59
N ALA A 226 12.86 -56.45 31.02
CA ALA A 226 11.68 -57.27 31.21
C ALA A 226 10.56 -56.22 31.38
N ASP A 227 9.34 -56.49 30.92
CA ASP A 227 8.20 -56.11 31.76
C ASP A 227 6.94 -56.85 31.32
N SER A 228 6.56 -57.74 32.21
CA SER A 228 5.29 -58.42 32.32
C SER A 228 4.64 -57.88 33.58
N THR A 229 3.63 -57.02 33.44
CA THR A 229 2.41 -56.97 34.28
C THR A 229 1.42 -55.95 33.73
#